data_AF-H5T8E1-F1
#
_entry.id   AF-H5T8E1-F1
#
_cell.length_a   1.000
_cell.length_b   1.000
_cell.length_c   1.000
_cell.angle_alpha   90.00
_cell.angle_beta   90.00
_cell.angle_gamma   90.00
#
_symmetry.space_group_name_H-M   'P 1'
#
loop_
_entity.id
_entity.type
_entity.pdbx_description
1 polymer ?
#
loop_
_entity_poly.entity_id
_entity_poly.type
_entity_poly.pdbx_seq_one_letter_code
_entity_poly.pdbx_strand_id
1 'polypeptide(L)' 'MDRKTKFAAIALSIYTVLYFGVALMTSAAFKDIAAIPIAGLPLAIWGGLLIIVTGVIITRLYLKKMSEEDSK' A
#
# COMPACT_ATOMS: atom_id res chain seq x y z
N MET A 1 -5.55 -22.70 6.15
CA MET A 1 -4.65 -21.81 5.39
C MET A 1 -3.26 -21.95 5.96
N ASP A 2 -2.27 -22.19 5.11
CA ASP A 2 -0.86 -22.24 5.52
C ASP A 2 -0.40 -20.89 6.11
N ARG A 3 0.64 -20.89 6.95
CA ARG A 3 1.18 -19.67 7.57
C ARG A 3 1.68 -18.69 6.51
N LYS A 4 2.21 -19.18 5.38
CA LYS A 4 2.58 -18.41 4.18
C LYS A 4 1.36 -17.70 3.58
N THR A 5 0.31 -18.48 3.29
CA THR A 5 -0.93 -17.97 2.68
C THR A 5 -1.63 -16.97 3.59
N LYS A 6 -1.64 -17.20 4.91
CA LYS A 6 -2.22 -16.27 5.89
C LYS A 6 -1.51 -14.94 5.92
N PHE A 7 -0.18 -14.94 5.89
CA PHE A 7 0.58 -13.70 5.83
C PHE A 7 0.34 -12.94 4.52
N ALA A 8 0.40 -13.65 3.38
CA ALA A 8 0.14 -13.06 2.07
C ALA A 8 -1.26 -12.44 1.99
N ALA A 9 -2.28 -13.15 2.47
CA ALA A 9 -3.66 -12.66 2.48
C ALA A 9 -3.83 -11.40 3.33
N ILE A 10 -3.23 -11.35 4.53
CA ILE A 10 -3.29 -10.16 5.39
C ILE A 10 -2.58 -8.97 4.73
N ALA A 11 -1.38 -9.18 4.19
CA ALA A 11 -0.62 -8.14 3.51
C ALA A 11 -1.36 -7.59 2.29
N LEU A 12 -1.97 -8.49 1.50
CA LEU A 12 -2.81 -8.13 0.35
C LEU A 12 -4.02 -7.30 0.78
N SER A 13 -4.73 -7.71 1.82
CA SER A 13 -5.89 -6.96 2.34
C SER A 13 -5.51 -5.55 2.78
N ILE A 14 -4.38 -5.40 3.50
CA ILE A 14 -3.88 -4.08 3.93
C ILE A 14 -3.54 -3.22 2.71
N TYR A 15 -2.81 -3.76 1.74
CA TYR A 15 -2.45 -3.04 0.52
C TYR A 15 -3.68 -2.63 -0.28
N THR A 16 -4.68 -3.50 -0.36
CA THR A 16 -5.94 -3.24 -1.08
C THR A 16 -6.69 -2.07 -0.47
N VAL A 17 -6.86 -2.06 0.86
CA VAL A 17 -7.54 -0.96 1.56
C VAL A 17 -6.80 0.36 1.36
N LEU A 18 -5.47 0.35 1.44
CA LEU A 18 -4.64 1.54 1.18
C LEU A 18 -4.78 2.04 -0.26
N TYR A 19 -4.66 1.13 -1.24
CA TYR A 19 -4.79 1.45 -2.65
C TYR A 19 -6.15 2.07 -2.96
N PHE A 20 -7.23 1.42 -2.55
CA PHE A 20 -8.58 1.92 -2.80
C PHE A 20 -8.90 3.19 -1.99
N GLY A 21 -8.37 3.34 -0.78
CA GLY A 21 -8.54 4.55 0.01
C GLY A 21 -7.95 5.79 -0.68
N VAL A 22 -6.71 5.67 -1.17
CA VAL A 22 -6.06 6.73 -1.95
C VAL A 22 -6.76 6.93 -3.29
N ALA A 23 -7.16 5.86 -3.99
CA ALA A 23 -7.88 5.97 -5.25
C ALA A 23 -9.23 6.71 -5.10
N LEU A 24 -9.98 6.42 -4.04
CA LEU A 24 -11.21 7.13 -3.70
C LEU A 24 -10.94 8.61 -3.41
N MET A 25 -9.90 8.91 -2.65
CA MET A 25 -9.48 10.30 -2.40
C MET A 25 -9.15 11.04 -3.70
N THR A 26 -8.55 10.36 -4.68
CA THR A 26 -8.26 10.94 -6.01
C THR A 26 -9.44 10.96 -6.97
N SER A 27 -10.61 10.44 -6.58
CA SER A 27 -11.79 10.41 -7.42
C SER A 27 -12.39 11.81 -7.60
N ALA A 28 -13.23 11.98 -8.63
CA ALA A 28 -13.86 13.25 -8.97
C ALA A 28 -14.66 13.87 -7.81
N ALA A 29 -15.24 13.03 -6.94
CA ALA A 29 -16.01 13.47 -5.78
C ALA A 29 -15.16 14.17 -4.71
N PHE A 30 -13.87 13.87 -4.65
CA PHE A 30 -12.93 14.38 -3.64
C PHE A 30 -11.79 15.21 -4.26
N LYS A 31 -12.01 15.76 -5.46
CA LYS A 31 -11.01 16.54 -6.20
C LYS A 31 -10.38 17.67 -5.37
N ASP A 32 -11.18 18.32 -4.52
CA ASP A 32 -10.74 19.46 -3.71
C ASP A 32 -9.81 18.99 -2.57
N ILE A 33 -10.06 17.80 -2.03
CA ILE A 33 -9.19 17.15 -1.03
C ILE A 33 -7.89 16.67 -1.71
N ALA A 34 -8.00 16.02 -2.86
CA ALA A 34 -6.86 15.55 -3.65
C ALA A 34 -5.90 16.68 -4.05
N ALA A 35 -6.43 17.88 -4.29
CA ALA A 35 -5.69 19.06 -4.69
C ALA A 35 -5.04 19.83 -3.52
N ILE A 36 -5.29 19.44 -2.26
CA ILE A 36 -4.71 20.12 -1.09
C ILE A 36 -3.18 20.12 -1.22
N PRO A 37 -2.53 21.30 -1.23
CA PRO A 37 -1.09 21.38 -1.37
C PRO A 37 -0.39 21.00 -0.06
N ILE A 38 0.49 20.00 -0.13
CA ILE A 38 1.38 19.59 0.94
C ILE A 38 2.81 19.69 0.43
N ALA A 39 3.64 20.51 1.10
CA ALA A 39 5.03 20.75 0.71
C ALA A 39 5.21 21.12 -0.78
N GLY A 40 4.25 21.85 -1.34
CA GLY A 40 4.28 22.31 -2.74
C GLY A 40 3.70 21.34 -3.77
N LEU A 41 3.21 20.16 -3.36
CA LEU A 41 2.59 19.17 -4.25
C LEU A 41 1.18 18.79 -3.78
N PRO A 42 0.23 18.48 -4.69
CA PRO A 42 -1.08 17.97 -4.33
C PRO A 42 -1.01 16.70 -3.47
N LEU A 43 -1.90 16.59 -2.48
CA LEU A 43 -2.04 15.44 -1.59
C LEU A 43 -2.19 14.12 -2.38
N ALA A 44 -2.82 14.15 -3.56
CA ALA A 44 -2.90 13.00 -4.46
C ALA A 44 -1.54 12.40 -4.82
N ILE A 45 -0.52 13.23 -5.05
CA ILE A 45 0.84 12.78 -5.41
C ILE A 45 1.47 12.06 -4.22
N TRP A 46 1.31 12.61 -3.02
CA TRP A 46 1.77 11.98 -1.77
C TRP A 46 1.07 10.66 -1.51
N GLY A 47 -0.24 10.59 -1.76
CA GLY A 47 -1.01 9.34 -1.69
C GLY A 47 -0.46 8.27 -2.65
N GLY A 48 -0.21 8.65 -3.91
CA GLY A 48 0.41 7.74 -4.89
C GLY A 48 1.79 7.25 -4.46
N LEU A 49 2.64 8.16 -3.95
CA LEU A 49 3.97 7.81 -3.45
C LEU A 49 3.90 6.85 -2.26
N LEU A 50 2.95 7.06 -1.35
CA LEU A 50 2.70 6.19 -0.20
C LEU A 50 2.31 4.77 -0.63
N ILE A 51 1.47 4.62 -1.67
CA ILE A 51 1.13 3.30 -2.23
C ILE A 51 2.39 2.59 -2.73
N ILE A 52 3.24 3.29 -3.49
CA ILE A 52 4.46 2.70 -4.07
C ILE A 52 5.40 2.23 -2.97
N VAL A 53 5.71 3.10 -2.00
CA VAL A 53 6.60 2.78 -0.87
C VAL A 53 6.04 1.59 -0.07
N THR A 54 4.74 1.60 0.21
CA THR A 54 4.10 0.50 0.93
C THR A 54 4.18 -0.82 0.16
N GLY A 55 3.98 -0.79 -1.17
CA GLY A 55 4.12 -1.97 -2.01
C GLY A 55 5.53 -2.57 -1.93
N VAL A 56 6.56 -1.73 -2.04
CA VAL A 56 7.96 -2.17 -1.91
C VAL A 56 8.24 -2.79 -0.53
N ILE A 57 7.74 -2.18 0.55
CA ILE A 57 7.90 -2.70 1.92
C ILE A 57 7.23 -4.05 2.06
N ILE A 58 5.99 -4.20 1.60
CA ILE A 58 5.24 -5.46 1.66
C ILE A 58 5.97 -6.55 0.88
N THR A 59 6.44 -6.25 -0.33
CA THR A 59 7.23 -7.20 -1.13
C THR A 59 8.50 -7.62 -0.39
N ARG A 60 9.24 -6.67 0.21
CA ARG A 60 10.44 -7.01 1.01
C ARG A 60 10.12 -7.90 2.19
N LEU A 61 9.06 -7.60 2.93
CA LEU A 61 8.63 -8.39 4.09
C LEU A 61 8.21 -9.80 3.68
N TYR A 62 7.49 -9.91 2.56
CA TYR A 62 7.08 -11.19 1.99
C TYR A 62 8.28 -12.05 1.59
N LEU A 63 9.23 -11.49 0.83
CA LEU A 63 10.44 -12.19 0.41
C LEU A 63 11.30 -12.63 1.60
N LYS A 64 11.48 -11.74 2.60
CA LYS A 64 12.22 -12.06 3.82
C LYS A 64 11.58 -13.23 4.57
N LYS A 65 10.25 -13.20 4.74
CA LYS A 65 9.52 -14.26 5.42
C LYS A 65 9.58 -15.60 4.69
N MET A 66 9.54 -15.59 3.35
CA MET A 66 9.75 -16.80 2.54
C MET A 66 11.15 -17.38 2.75
N SER A 67 12.18 -16.54 2.73
CA SER A 67 13.57 -16.96 2.97
C SER A 67 13.81 -17.53 4.37
N GLU A 68 13.15 -16.98 5.40
CA GLU A 68 13.26 -17.47 6.78
C GLU A 68 12.59 -18.83 6.99
N GLU A 69 11.49 -19.08 6.27
CA GLU A 69 10.76 -20.34 6.35
C GLU A 69 11.42 -21.46 5.51
N ASP A 70 12.18 -21.12 4.47
CA ASP A 70 12.95 -22.10 3.69
C ASP A 70 14.33 -22.43 4.33
N SER A 71 14.79 -21.61 5.28
CA SER A 71 16.04 -21.86 6.05
C SER A 71 15.82 -22.68 7.33
N LYS A 72 14.60 -23.15 7.59
CA LYS A 72 14.22 -24.01 8.71
C LYS A 72 13.76 -25.38 8.21
#